data_AF-A0A2D5VSH6-F1
#
_entry.id   AF-A0A2D5VSH6-F1
#
_cell.length_a   1.000
_cell.length_b   1.000
_cell.length_c   1.000
_cell.angle_alpha   90.00
_cell.angle_beta   90.00
_cell.angle_gamma   90.00
#
_symmetry.space_group_name_H-M   'P 1'
#
loop_
_entity.id
_entity.type
_entity.pdbx_description
1 polymer ?
#
loop_
_entity_poly.entity_id
_entity_poly.type
_entity_poly.pdbx_seq_one_letter_code
_entity_poly.pdbx_strand_id
1 'polypeptide(L)'
;MRIGALVTAVGVLLAALAAEALAASDIRSVRLWRAPDNTRLVFDLSGPVQHSVFTLAAPDRIVIDVSGAKLATSLEQLSLANTPITGVRSAQRSAEDLRVVIDLSAPVSPKSFTLAPNQQYGHRL
;
A
#
# COMPACT_ATOMS: atom_id res chain seq x y z
N MET A 1 -35.54 -0.20 -37.45
CA MET A 1 -35.64 -0.07 -35.97
C MET A 1 -34.98 -1.21 -35.18
N ARG A 2 -34.46 -2.30 -35.78
CA ARG A 2 -33.89 -3.45 -35.04
C ARG A 2 -32.38 -3.37 -34.76
N ILE A 3 -31.67 -2.49 -35.49
CA ILE A 3 -30.20 -2.33 -35.38
C ILE A 3 -29.82 -1.54 -34.12
N GLY A 4 -30.61 -0.53 -33.74
CA GLY A 4 -30.36 0.26 -32.51
C GLY A 4 -30.39 -0.60 -31.25
N ALA A 5 -31.35 -1.52 -31.13
CA ALA A 5 -31.44 -2.43 -29.99
C ALA A 5 -30.21 -3.34 -29.84
N LEU A 6 -29.62 -3.78 -30.97
CA LEU A 6 -28.44 -4.64 -30.97
C LEU A 6 -27.17 -3.89 -30.53
N VAL A 7 -27.01 -2.63 -30.98
CA VAL A 7 -25.87 -1.77 -30.57
C VAL A 7 -25.96 -1.41 -29.08
N THR A 8 -27.17 -1.14 -28.58
CA THR A 8 -27.35 -0.85 -27.14
C THR A 8 -27.07 -2.08 -26.27
N ALA A 9 -27.49 -3.27 -26.71
CA ALA A 9 -27.23 -4.52 -25.97
C ALA A 9 -25.74 -4.87 -25.92
N VAL A 10 -25.00 -4.66 -27.02
CA VAL A 10 -23.54 -4.86 -27.06
C VAL A 10 -22.81 -3.83 -26.20
N GLY A 11 -23.25 -2.56 -26.19
CA GLY A 11 -22.67 -1.52 -25.34
C GLY A 11 -22.84 -1.79 -23.84
N VAL A 12 -24.02 -2.29 -23.42
CA VAL A 12 -24.27 -2.67 -22.02
C VAL A 12 -23.44 -3.90 -21.62
N LEU A 13 -23.27 -4.87 -22.52
CA LEU A 13 -22.45 -6.07 -22.27
C LEU A 13 -20.95 -5.73 -22.15
N LEU A 14 -20.45 -4.78 -22.95
CA LEU A 14 -19.06 -4.28 -22.87
C LEU A 14 -18.80 -3.46 -21.59
N ALA A 15 -19.78 -2.68 -21.12
CA ALA A 15 -19.67 -1.94 -19.86
C ALA A 15 -19.69 -2.86 -18.63
N ALA A 16 -20.43 -3.98 -18.68
CA ALA A 16 -20.48 -4.96 -17.60
C ALA A 16 -19.17 -5.76 -17.43
N LEU A 17 -18.35 -5.87 -18.49
CA LEU A 17 -17.05 -6.55 -18.46
C LEU A 17 -15.93 -5.70 -17.86
N ALA A 18 -16.16 -4.40 -17.60
CA ALA A 18 -15.18 -3.48 -17.05
C ALA A 18 -15.35 -3.22 -15.54
N ALA A 19 -16.34 -3.85 -14.90
CA ALA A 19 -16.50 -3.80 -13.45
C ALA A 19 -15.52 -4.78 -12.79
N GLU A 20 -14.23 -4.45 -12.80
CA GLU A 20 -13.30 -5.05 -11.85
C GLU A 20 -13.79 -4.68 -10.45
N ALA A 21 -14.18 -5.68 -9.66
CA ALA A 21 -14.50 -5.45 -8.26
C ALA A 21 -13.27 -4.82 -7.60
N LEU A 22 -13.37 -3.56 -7.17
CA LEU A 22 -12.34 -2.89 -6.37
C LEU A 22 -12.35 -3.53 -4.97
N ALA A 23 -11.73 -4.70 -4.85
CA ALA A 23 -11.40 -5.26 -3.55
C ALA A 23 -10.10 -4.63 -3.06
N ALA A 24 -10.06 -4.21 -1.80
CA ALA A 24 -8.83 -3.76 -1.16
C ALA A 24 -7.72 -4.83 -1.30
N SER A 25 -6.54 -4.38 -1.70
CA SER A 25 -5.32 -5.15 -1.75
C SER A 25 -4.87 -5.55 -0.33
N ASP A 26 -4.49 -6.80 -0.16
CA ASP A 26 -3.90 -7.28 1.09
C ASP A 26 -2.44 -6.88 1.17
N ILE A 27 -2.06 -6.21 2.26
CA ILE A 27 -0.67 -6.18 2.70
C ILE A 27 -0.35 -7.51 3.38
N ARG A 28 0.28 -8.42 2.62
CA ARG A 28 0.55 -9.81 3.01
C ARG A 28 1.79 -9.95 3.88
N SER A 29 2.79 -9.12 3.65
CA SER A 29 4.01 -9.11 4.43
C SER A 29 4.61 -7.72 4.48
N VAL A 30 5.33 -7.43 5.56
CA VAL A 30 6.15 -6.22 5.67
C VAL A 30 7.56 -6.66 6.01
N ARG A 31 8.54 -6.18 5.23
CA ARG A 31 9.95 -6.50 5.42
C ARG A 31 10.75 -5.23 5.63
N LEU A 32 11.74 -5.31 6.50
CA LEU A 32 12.70 -4.24 6.73
C LEU A 32 14.09 -4.70 6.27
N TRP A 33 14.70 -3.92 5.38
CA TRP A 33 16.06 -4.11 4.91
C TRP A 33 16.92 -2.93 5.32
N ARG A 34 18.12 -3.20 5.86
CA ARG A 34 19.07 -2.15 6.23
C ARG A 34 20.19 -2.10 5.19
N ALA A 35 20.41 -0.92 4.63
CA ALA A 35 21.62 -0.55 3.93
C ALA A 35 22.47 0.36 4.84
N PRO A 36 23.77 0.57 4.56
CA PRO A 36 24.63 1.43 5.36
C PRO A 36 24.10 2.88 5.49
N ASP A 37 23.38 3.35 4.47
CA ASP A 37 22.94 4.74 4.30
C ASP A 37 21.41 4.91 4.36
N ASN A 38 20.63 3.83 4.31
CA ASN A 38 19.17 3.88 4.33
C ASN A 38 18.53 2.63 4.95
N THR A 39 17.31 2.79 5.47
CA THR A 39 16.43 1.67 5.85
C THR A 39 15.30 1.61 4.85
N ARG A 40 15.01 0.42 4.31
CA ARG A 40 13.92 0.18 3.36
C ARG A 40 12.86 -0.67 4.02
N LEU A 41 11.64 -0.14 4.07
CA LEU A 41 10.45 -0.89 4.43
C LEU A 41 9.74 -1.28 3.13
N VAL A 42 9.41 -2.56 2.98
CA VAL A 42 8.75 -3.07 1.76
C VAL A 42 7.47 -3.77 2.16
N PHE A 43 6.35 -3.32 1.60
CA PHE A 43 5.05 -3.93 1.75
C PHE A 43 4.78 -4.83 0.54
N ASP A 44 4.53 -6.12 0.77
CA ASP A 44 4.05 -7.00 -0.29
C ASP A 44 2.53 -6.92 -0.40
N LEU A 45 2.06 -6.68 -1.61
CA LEU A 45 0.66 -6.39 -1.90
C LEU A 45 0.06 -7.46 -2.81
N SER A 46 -1.21 -7.80 -2.61
CA SER A 46 -1.94 -8.70 -3.51
C SER A 46 -2.36 -8.05 -4.84
N GLY A 47 -2.36 -6.72 -4.88
CA GLY A 47 -2.80 -5.90 -6.01
C GLY A 47 -2.26 -4.46 -5.91
N PRO A 48 -2.55 -3.62 -6.92
CA PRO A 48 -2.10 -2.24 -6.94
C PRO A 48 -2.75 -1.41 -5.83
N VAL A 49 -2.04 -0.37 -5.38
CA VAL A 49 -2.52 0.59 -4.36
C VAL A 49 -2.11 2.00 -4.76
N GLN A 50 -2.75 3.00 -4.15
CA GLN A 50 -2.27 4.38 -4.15
C GLN A 50 -1.79 4.72 -2.74
N HIS A 51 -0.75 5.55 -2.63
CA HIS A 51 -0.21 5.92 -1.34
C HIS A 51 0.24 7.38 -1.28
N SER A 52 0.27 7.92 -0.08
CA SER A 52 0.90 9.20 0.22
C SER A 52 1.80 9.07 1.44
N VAL A 53 2.90 9.83 1.46
CA VAL A 53 3.87 9.82 2.56
C VAL A 53 4.17 11.24 2.98
N PHE A 54 4.10 11.48 4.28
CA PHE A 54 4.46 12.75 4.89
C PHE A 54 5.06 12.53 6.28
N THR A 55 5.76 13.54 6.78
CA THR A 55 6.37 13.50 8.12
C THR A 55 5.58 14.38 9.09
N LEU A 56 5.60 13.98 10.36
CA LEU A 56 5.13 14.79 11.48
C LEU A 56 6.30 15.02 12.44
N ALA A 57 6.29 16.16 13.13
CA ALA A 57 7.21 16.47 14.21
C ALA A 57 6.50 16.39 15.57
N ALA A 58 7.30 16.37 16.64
CA ALA A 58 6.84 16.36 18.04
C ALA A 58 5.79 15.27 18.37
N PRO A 59 6.14 13.96 18.32
CA PRO A 59 7.44 13.38 17.98
C PRO A 59 7.62 13.13 16.46
N ASP A 60 8.87 12.88 16.04
CA ASP A 60 9.21 12.55 14.65
C ASP A 60 8.54 11.26 14.20
N ARG A 61 7.77 11.36 13.11
CA ARG A 61 7.02 10.24 12.55
C ARG A 61 7.00 10.32 11.04
N ILE A 62 6.99 9.16 10.37
CA ILE A 62 6.51 9.03 9.00
C ILE A 62 5.09 8.48 9.05
N VAL A 63 4.18 9.11 8.32
CA VAL A 63 2.83 8.60 8.08
C VAL A 63 2.73 8.19 6.62
N ILE A 64 2.26 6.95 6.41
CA ILE A 64 1.99 6.37 5.10
C ILE A 64 0.50 6.06 5.06
N ASP A 65 -0.24 6.80 4.24
CA ASP A 65 -1.63 6.48 3.94
C ASP A 65 -1.66 5.65 2.66
N VAL A 66 -2.31 4.50 2.71
CA VAL A 66 -2.45 3.56 1.61
C VAL A 66 -3.93 3.34 1.34
N SER A 67 -4.40 3.81 0.19
CA SER A 67 -5.77 3.63 -0.29
C SER A 67 -5.88 2.38 -1.16
N GLY A 68 -7.01 1.70 -1.04
CA GLY A 68 -7.23 0.40 -1.64
C GLY A 68 -6.45 -0.72 -0.96
N ALA A 69 -6.16 -0.62 0.35
CA ALA A 69 -5.40 -1.61 1.09
C ALA A 69 -5.97 -1.95 2.48
N LYS A 70 -5.74 -3.19 2.90
CA LYS A 70 -5.95 -3.67 4.27
C LYS A 70 -4.76 -4.47 4.76
N LEU A 71 -4.50 -4.40 6.06
CA LEU A 71 -3.39 -5.12 6.66
C LEU A 71 -3.80 -6.59 6.94
N ALA A 72 -3.16 -7.54 6.27
CA ALA A 72 -3.40 -8.97 6.41
C ALA A 72 -2.26 -9.71 7.14
N THR A 73 -1.41 -8.96 7.85
CA THR A 73 -0.22 -9.46 8.55
C THR A 73 0.03 -8.68 9.84
N SER A 74 0.94 -9.17 10.69
CA SER A 74 1.38 -8.43 11.88
C SER A 74 2.65 -7.64 11.60
N LEU A 75 2.77 -6.46 12.22
CA LEU A 75 3.96 -5.61 12.14
C LEU A 75 4.94 -5.86 13.30
N GLU A 76 4.55 -6.65 14.29
CA GLU A 76 5.32 -6.88 15.52
C GLU A 76 6.64 -7.64 15.29
N GLN A 77 6.75 -8.36 14.16
CA GLN A 77 7.92 -9.18 13.84
C GLN A 77 9.06 -8.40 13.15
N LEU A 78 8.90 -7.09 12.94
CA LEU A 78 9.93 -6.26 12.32
C LEU A 78 11.12 -6.08 13.27
N SER A 79 12.32 -6.44 12.82
CA SER A 79 13.55 -6.16 13.57
C SER A 79 13.95 -4.69 13.37
N LEU A 80 13.62 -3.86 14.36
CA LEU A 80 13.86 -2.41 14.33
C LEU A 80 15.26 -2.02 14.87
N ALA A 81 16.01 -2.98 15.41
CA ALA A 81 17.31 -2.72 16.00
C ALA A 81 18.28 -2.10 14.99
N ASN A 82 19.09 -1.13 15.45
CA ASN A 82 20.04 -0.38 14.63
C ASN A 82 19.37 0.35 13.45
N THR A 83 18.16 0.86 13.66
CA THR A 83 17.45 1.78 12.76
C THR A 83 16.98 3.00 13.57
N PRO A 84 16.65 4.13 12.92
CA PRO A 84 15.97 5.23 13.60
C PRO A 84 14.50 4.93 13.93
N ILE A 85 13.96 3.76 13.56
CA ILE A 85 12.57 3.39 13.80
C ILE A 85 12.43 2.87 15.24
N THR A 86 11.56 3.51 16.01
CA THR A 86 11.27 3.14 17.40
C THR A 86 9.99 2.33 17.53
N GLY A 87 9.09 2.42 16.54
CA GLY A 87 7.86 1.66 16.50
C GLY A 87 7.19 1.72 15.13
N VAL A 88 6.38 0.71 14.82
CA VAL A 88 5.53 0.69 13.63
C VAL A 88 4.13 0.33 14.08
N ARG A 89 3.16 1.18 13.73
CA ARG A 89 1.76 1.04 14.09
C ARG A 89 0.90 1.13 12.84
N SER A 90 -0.27 0.53 12.90
CA SER A 90 -1.24 0.57 11.81
C SER A 90 -2.64 0.88 12.34
N ALA A 91 -3.45 1.51 11.51
CA ALA A 91 -4.85 1.75 11.78
C ALA A 91 -5.64 1.61 10.48
N GLN A 92 -6.61 0.69 10.47
CA GLN A 92 -7.58 0.59 9.40
C GLN A 92 -8.58 1.75 9.54
N ARG A 93 -8.56 2.69 8.61
CA ARG A 93 -9.38 3.93 8.61
C ARG A 93 -10.77 3.71 8.00
N SER A 94 -10.86 2.82 7.03
CA SER A 94 -12.08 2.38 6.33
C SER A 94 -11.89 0.93 5.86
N ALA A 95 -12.84 0.32 5.16
CA ALA A 95 -12.64 -1.03 4.60
C ALA A 95 -11.43 -1.12 3.63
N GLU A 96 -10.99 0.01 3.07
CA GLU A 96 -10.00 0.08 2.00
C GLU A 96 -8.87 1.08 2.28
N ASP A 97 -8.92 1.84 3.38
CA ASP A 97 -7.87 2.81 3.72
C ASP A 97 -7.09 2.34 4.95
N LEU A 98 -5.79 2.14 4.76
CA LEU A 98 -4.86 1.80 5.81
C LEU A 98 -3.91 2.98 6.08
N ARG A 99 -3.76 3.35 7.35
CA ARG A 99 -2.68 4.24 7.79
C ARG A 99 -1.61 3.43 8.49
N VAL A 100 -0.36 3.55 8.05
CA VAL A 100 0.82 3.06 8.75
C VAL A 100 1.58 4.25 9.31
N VAL A 101 1.93 4.19 10.59
CA VAL A 101 2.72 5.21 11.28
C VAL A 101 4.02 4.57 11.74
N ILE A 102 5.13 5.18 11.34
CA ILE A 102 6.48 4.79 11.73
C ILE A 102 6.95 5.86 12.72
N ASP A 103 7.11 5.48 13.97
CA ASP A 103 7.66 6.34 15.01
C ASP A 103 9.20 6.33 14.93
N LEU A 104 9.82 7.50 15.09
CA LEU A 104 11.26 7.68 14.86
C LEU A 104 11.98 8.27 16.08
N SER A 105 13.26 7.96 16.23
CA SER A 105 14.17 8.56 17.23
C SER A 105 14.88 9.82 16.73
N ALA A 106 14.84 10.08 15.43
CA ALA A 106 15.42 11.26 14.80
C ALA A 106 14.68 11.60 13.48
N PRO A 107 14.77 12.85 13.00
CA PRO A 107 14.21 13.23 11.71
C PRO A 107 14.85 12.45 10.56
N VAL A 108 14.04 12.04 9.59
CA VAL A 108 14.50 11.37 8.36
C VAL A 108 13.77 11.94 7.14
N SER A 109 14.34 11.74 5.95
CA SER A 109 13.73 12.14 4.67
C SER A 109 13.20 10.90 3.93
N PRO A 110 11.89 10.63 3.95
CA PRO A 110 11.33 9.44 3.31
C PRO A 110 11.29 9.57 1.79
N LYS A 111 11.46 8.43 1.11
CA LYS A 111 11.19 8.27 -0.32
C LYS A 111 10.29 7.05 -0.50
N SER A 112 9.29 7.13 -1.37
CA SER A 112 8.36 6.05 -1.62
C SER A 112 8.01 5.95 -3.10
N PHE A 113 7.73 4.75 -3.57
CA PHE A 113 7.30 4.44 -4.93
C PHE A 113 6.72 3.03 -4.94
N THR A 114 5.85 2.73 -5.89
CA THR A 114 5.34 1.37 -6.10
C THR A 114 6.15 0.63 -7.15
N LEU A 115 6.19 -0.69 -7.04
CA LEU A 115 6.74 -1.59 -8.06
C LEU A 115 5.64 -2.50 -8.56
N ALA A 116 5.48 -2.55 -9.89
CA ALA A 116 4.66 -3.54 -10.56
C ALA A 116 5.18 -4.97 -10.29
N PRO A 117 4.31 -5.98 -10.41
CA PRO A 117 4.73 -7.37 -10.30
C PRO A 117 5.69 -7.74 -11.44
N ASN A 118 6.53 -8.72 -11.17
CA ASN A 118 7.39 -9.36 -12.16
C ASN A 118 7.31 -10.89 -12.01
N GLN A 119 8.17 -11.64 -12.71
CA GLN A 119 8.14 -13.11 -12.68
C GLN A 119 8.33 -13.72 -11.27
N GLN A 120 8.97 -13.00 -10.34
CA GLN A 120 9.34 -13.51 -9.02
C GLN A 120 8.55 -12.85 -7.88
N TYR A 121 8.11 -11.61 -8.03
CA TYR A 121 7.52 -10.81 -6.95
C TYR A 121 6.22 -10.15 -7.39
N GLY A 122 5.27 -10.05 -6.45
CA GLY A 122 4.02 -9.34 -6.63
C GLY A 122 4.16 -7.80 -6.62
N HIS A 123 3.02 -7.14 -6.50
CA HIS A 123 2.96 -5.70 -6.27
C HIS A 123 3.69 -5.34 -4.97
N ARG A 124 4.46 -4.25 -4.97
CA ARG A 124 5.18 -3.77 -3.80
C ARG A 124 5.05 -2.26 -3.65
N LEU A 125 5.08 -1.82 -2.39
CA LEU A 125 5.25 -0.43 -1.97
C LEU A 125 6.50 -0.32 -1.08
#